data_AF-A0A7C4UCE5-F1
#
_entry.id   AF-A0A7C4UCE5-F1
#
_cell.length_a   1.000
_cell.length_b   1.000
_cell.length_c   1.000
_cell.angle_alpha   90.00
_cell.angle_beta   90.00
_cell.angle_gamma   90.00
#
_symmetry.space_group_name_H-M   'P 1'
#
loop_
_entity.id
_entity.type
_entity.pdbx_description
1 polymer ?
#
loop_
_entity_poly.entity_id
_entity_poly.type
_entity_poly.pdbx_seq_one_letter_code
_entity_poly.pdbx_strand_id
1 'polypeptide(L)'
;MKDFESEFTRFTTWLHHAAEYSEAHAEKVDRLVRKLASAGLIAEGVILGPVVLERAYTPGHGPPDGARIVQAVLKIPDGVGAVTWDAEEFAQLQRNEERHEIAAMQRFERLFQNWYCNISLSQLEWSAKGADHVTEDQASFDGRTL
;
A
#
# COMPACT_ATOMS: atom_id res chain seq x y z
N MET A 1 19.47 -6.23 -30.72
CA MET A 1 19.09 -5.13 -29.81
C MET A 1 17.58 -4.91 -29.75
N LYS A 2 16.83 -5.03 -30.87
CA LYS A 2 15.35 -4.94 -30.87
C LYS A 2 14.64 -5.98 -30.00
N ASP A 3 15.22 -7.18 -29.83
CA ASP A 3 14.58 -8.24 -29.04
C ASP A 3 14.52 -7.89 -27.54
N PHE A 4 15.59 -7.31 -26.99
CA PHE A 4 15.65 -6.90 -25.59
C PHE A 4 14.60 -5.85 -25.24
N GLU A 5 14.44 -4.82 -26.07
CA GLU A 5 13.43 -3.78 -25.87
C GLU A 5 12.02 -4.37 -25.86
N SER A 6 11.72 -5.31 -26.76
CA SER A 6 10.42 -5.98 -26.83
C SER A 6 10.14 -6.85 -25.60
N GLU A 7 11.14 -7.59 -25.11
CA GLU A 7 11.03 -8.41 -23.91
C GLU A 7 10.86 -7.57 -22.65
N PHE A 8 11.61 -6.46 -22.55
CA PHE A 8 11.51 -5.52 -21.45
C PHE A 8 10.12 -4.86 -21.37
N THR A 9 9.57 -4.41 -22.50
CA THR A 9 8.20 -3.86 -22.56
C THR A 9 7.16 -4.91 -22.16
N ARG A 10 7.30 -6.15 -22.63
CA ARG A 10 6.39 -7.24 -22.25
C ARG A 10 6.43 -7.52 -20.75
N PHE A 11 7.63 -7.57 -20.18
CA PHE A 11 7.83 -7.82 -18.76
C PHE A 11 7.25 -6.70 -17.89
N THR A 12 7.52 -5.44 -18.23
CA THR A 12 7.00 -4.28 -17.47
C THR A 12 5.48 -4.17 -17.55
N THR A 13 4.88 -4.46 -18.71
CA THR A 13 3.42 -4.50 -18.86
C THR A 13 2.80 -5.61 -18.01
N TRP A 14 3.42 -6.80 -17.99
CA TRP A 14 2.97 -7.89 -17.14
C TRP A 14 3.06 -7.54 -15.65
N LEU A 15 4.16 -6.91 -15.21
CA LEU A 15 4.31 -6.44 -13.83
C LEU A 15 3.21 -5.44 -13.44
N HIS A 16 2.87 -4.52 -14.33
CA HIS A 16 1.82 -3.54 -14.09
C HIS A 16 0.46 -4.22 -13.87
N HIS A 17 0.05 -5.13 -14.76
CA HIS A 17 -1.21 -5.87 -14.59
C HIS A 17 -1.23 -6.76 -13.36
N ALA A 18 -0.09 -7.38 -13.02
CA ALA A 18 0.02 -8.16 -11.79
C ALA A 18 -0.20 -7.26 -10.55
N ALA A 19 0.36 -6.05 -10.54
CA ALA A 19 0.16 -5.08 -9.46
C ALA A 19 -1.31 -4.65 -9.35
N GLU A 20 -1.95 -4.26 -10.44
CA GLU A 20 -3.38 -3.89 -10.47
C GLU A 20 -4.26 -5.03 -9.94
N TYR A 21 -3.98 -6.26 -10.39
CA TYR A 21 -4.73 -7.43 -9.93
C TYR A 21 -4.53 -7.68 -8.44
N SER A 22 -3.30 -7.56 -7.94
CA SER A 22 -2.98 -7.68 -6.52
C SER A 22 -3.67 -6.62 -5.67
N GLU A 23 -3.71 -5.37 -6.12
CA GLU A 23 -4.41 -4.28 -5.42
C GLU A 23 -5.91 -4.56 -5.28
N ALA A 24 -6.57 -4.97 -6.37
CA ALA A 24 -7.99 -5.32 -6.34
C ALA A 24 -8.29 -6.48 -5.38
N HIS A 25 -7.37 -7.44 -5.27
CA HIS A 25 -7.50 -8.56 -4.34
C HIS A 25 -7.26 -8.14 -2.89
N ALA A 26 -6.28 -7.27 -2.64
CA ALA A 26 -6.01 -6.74 -1.31
C ALA A 26 -7.24 -6.02 -0.75
N GLU A 27 -7.90 -5.16 -1.53
CA GLU A 27 -9.10 -4.46 -1.10
C GLU A 27 -10.23 -5.43 -0.73
N LYS A 28 -10.42 -6.49 -1.53
CA LYS A 28 -11.42 -7.54 -1.26
C LYS A 28 -11.10 -8.29 0.03
N VAL A 29 -9.83 -8.66 0.25
CA VAL A 29 -9.38 -9.34 1.46
C VAL A 29 -9.61 -8.46 2.68
N ASP A 30 -9.23 -7.18 2.63
CA ASP A 30 -9.43 -6.23 3.73
C ASP A 30 -10.89 -6.10 4.12
N ARG A 31 -11.77 -5.98 3.12
CA ARG A 31 -13.22 -5.90 3.33
C ARG A 31 -13.75 -7.16 4.01
N LEU A 32 -13.25 -8.35 3.63
CA LEU A 32 -13.66 -9.62 4.23
C LEU A 32 -13.13 -9.77 5.65
N VAL A 33 -11.86 -9.46 5.88
CA VAL A 33 -11.22 -9.52 7.20
C VAL A 33 -11.94 -8.62 8.19
N ARG A 34 -12.22 -7.37 7.81
CA ARG A 34 -12.99 -6.42 8.64
C ARG A 34 -14.39 -6.94 8.96
N LYS A 35 -15.08 -7.52 7.97
CA LYS A 35 -16.41 -8.12 8.19
C LYS A 35 -16.35 -9.29 9.16
N LEU A 36 -15.42 -10.22 8.96
CA LEU A 36 -15.24 -11.38 9.84
C LEU A 36 -14.89 -10.96 11.27
N ALA A 37 -14.01 -9.98 11.42
CA ALA A 37 -13.64 -9.44 12.73
C ALA A 37 -14.81 -8.73 13.41
N SER A 38 -15.57 -7.90 12.67
CA SER A 38 -16.77 -7.23 13.20
C SER A 38 -17.88 -8.20 13.63
N ALA A 39 -17.90 -9.40 13.04
CA ALA A 39 -18.80 -10.48 13.41
C ALA A 39 -18.28 -11.36 14.57
N GLY A 40 -17.08 -11.09 15.08
CA GLY A 40 -16.42 -11.89 16.12
C GLY A 40 -15.99 -13.28 15.67
N LEU A 41 -15.87 -13.50 14.35
CA LEU A 41 -15.54 -14.82 13.78
C LEU A 41 -14.04 -15.10 13.73
N ILE A 42 -13.22 -14.06 13.84
CA ILE A 42 -11.76 -14.15 13.90
C ILE A 42 -11.26 -13.27 15.05
N ALA A 43 -10.26 -13.76 15.77
CA ALA A 43 -9.60 -13.02 16.84
C ALA A 43 -8.65 -11.96 16.27
N GLU A 44 -8.35 -10.95 17.08
CA GLU A 44 -7.26 -10.01 16.79
C GLU A 44 -5.93 -10.77 16.68
N GLY A 45 -5.12 -10.37 15.72
CA GLY A 45 -3.86 -11.05 15.46
C GLY A 45 -3.14 -10.51 14.24
N VAL A 46 -1.96 -11.05 14.00
CA VAL A 46 -1.12 -10.75 12.85
C VAL A 46 -0.74 -12.04 12.16
N ILE A 47 -0.81 -12.06 10.83
CA ILE A 47 -0.34 -13.16 10.01
C ILE A 47 0.80 -12.61 9.15
N LEU A 48 1.97 -13.21 9.30
CA LEU A 48 3.16 -12.86 8.54
C LEU A 48 3.19 -13.66 7.23
N GLY A 49 3.33 -12.94 6.13
CA GLY A 49 3.34 -13.49 4.78
C GLY A 49 4.75 -13.65 4.22
N PRO A 50 4.83 -13.88 2.89
CA PRO A 50 6.09 -14.00 2.16
C PRO A 50 6.99 -12.77 2.31
N VAL A 51 8.28 -13.01 2.10
CA VAL A 51 9.35 -12.04 2.29
C VAL A 51 10.05 -11.81 0.94
N VAL A 52 10.23 -10.55 0.58
CA VAL A 52 10.96 -10.12 -0.62
C VAL A 52 12.22 -9.39 -0.20
N LEU A 53 13.36 -9.81 -0.73
CA LEU A 53 14.65 -9.16 -0.50
C LEU A 53 14.82 -8.00 -1.48
N GLU A 54 14.86 -6.79 -0.96
CA GLU A 54 15.18 -5.57 -1.69
C GLU A 54 16.68 -5.26 -1.48
N ARG A 55 17.52 -5.71 -2.42
CA ARG A 55 18.93 -5.29 -2.46
C ARG A 55 19.05 -4.00 -3.27
N ALA A 56 19.76 -3.01 -2.74
CA ALA A 56 20.25 -1.90 -3.56
C ALA A 56 21.26 -2.46 -4.57
N TYR A 57 20.84 -2.61 -5.83
CA TYR A 57 21.65 -3.20 -6.90
C TYR A 57 22.71 -2.26 -7.47
N THR A 58 22.97 -1.11 -6.86
CA THR A 58 23.92 -0.13 -7.41
C THR A 58 25.24 -0.20 -6.65
N PRO A 59 26.32 -0.73 -7.26
CA PRO A 59 27.66 -0.60 -6.71
C PRO A 59 27.95 0.88 -6.42
N GLY A 60 28.24 1.21 -5.17
CA GLY A 60 28.61 2.57 -4.76
C GLY A 60 27.46 3.50 -4.32
N HIS A 61 26.21 3.04 -4.22
CA HIS A 61 25.13 3.79 -3.56
C HIS A 61 24.56 3.00 -2.38
N GLY A 62 25.13 3.24 -1.20
CA GLY A 62 24.66 2.69 0.08
C GLY A 62 25.77 2.01 0.89
N PRO A 63 25.56 1.79 2.20
CA PRO A 63 26.43 0.93 2.98
C PRO A 63 26.47 -0.47 2.36
N PRO A 64 27.63 -1.15 2.31
CA PRO A 64 27.78 -2.48 1.71
C PRO A 64 26.86 -3.56 2.32
N ASP A 65 26.27 -3.30 3.50
CA ASP A 65 25.45 -4.24 4.27
C ASP A 65 23.94 -3.90 4.32
N GLY A 66 23.49 -2.84 3.63
CA GLY A 66 22.11 -2.32 3.77
C GLY A 66 21.05 -3.06 2.96
N ALA A 67 20.95 -4.39 3.07
CA ALA A 67 19.84 -5.12 2.44
C ALA A 67 18.53 -4.82 3.17
N ARG A 68 17.48 -4.49 2.41
CA ARG A 68 16.14 -4.30 2.93
C ARG A 68 15.29 -5.51 2.66
N ILE A 69 14.38 -5.78 3.57
CA ILE A 69 13.45 -6.89 3.47
C ILE A 69 12.04 -6.33 3.55
N VAL A 70 11.20 -6.68 2.58
CA VAL A 70 9.77 -6.34 2.59
C VAL A 70 9.00 -7.60 2.92
N GLN A 71 8.16 -7.56 3.94
CA GLN A 71 7.33 -8.69 4.34
C GLN A 71 5.86 -8.31 4.26
N ALA A 72 5.06 -9.15 3.59
CA ALA A 72 3.61 -9.00 3.60
C ALA A 72 3.05 -9.28 5.00
N VAL A 73 2.07 -8.49 5.43
CA VAL A 73 1.43 -8.62 6.75
C VAL A 73 -0.07 -8.50 6.58
N LEU A 74 -0.82 -9.40 7.23
CA LEU A 74 -2.25 -9.27 7.42
C LEU A 74 -2.51 -9.04 8.91
N LYS A 75 -3.00 -7.86 9.27
CA LYS A 75 -3.37 -7.50 10.64
C LYS A 75 -4.89 -7.53 10.77
N ILE A 76 -5.42 -8.19 11.79
CA ILE A 76 -6.86 -8.27 12.06
C ILE A 76 -7.17 -7.27 13.19
N PRO A 77 -8.15 -6.35 13.02
CA PRO A 77 -9.06 -6.20 11.88
C PRO A 77 -8.56 -5.29 10.75
N ASP A 78 -7.36 -4.74 10.86
CA ASP A 78 -6.93 -3.57 10.08
C ASP A 78 -6.83 -3.82 8.55
N GLY A 79 -6.34 -4.97 8.12
CA GLY A 79 -6.20 -5.37 6.72
C GLY A 79 -4.80 -5.86 6.35
N VAL A 80 -4.54 -5.90 5.04
CA VAL A 80 -3.29 -6.34 4.40
C VAL A 80 -2.37 -5.13 4.20
N GLY A 81 -1.07 -5.37 4.30
CA GLY A 81 -0.04 -4.39 3.98
C GLY A 81 1.32 -5.05 3.91
N ALA A 82 2.37 -4.23 3.97
CA ALA A 82 3.74 -4.70 3.99
C ALA A 82 4.55 -3.90 5.00
N VAL A 83 5.48 -4.56 5.68
CA VAL A 83 6.45 -3.92 6.58
C VAL A 83 7.85 -4.09 6.03
N THR A 84 8.70 -3.09 6.26
CA THR A 84 10.09 -3.11 5.83
C THR A 84 11.01 -3.37 7.02
N TRP A 85 12.06 -4.15 6.79
CA TRP A 85 13.07 -4.50 7.76
C TRP A 85 14.46 -4.21 7.21
N ASP A 86 15.39 -3.92 8.12
CA ASP A 86 16.80 -4.15 7.84
C ASP A 86 17.08 -5.66 7.86
N ALA A 87 17.94 -6.16 6.96
CA ALA A 87 18.20 -7.58 6.84
C ALA A 87 18.86 -8.19 8.09
N GLU A 88 19.73 -7.44 8.77
CA GLU A 88 20.34 -7.91 10.02
C GLU A 88 19.29 -7.98 11.12
N GLU A 89 18.48 -6.94 11.25
CA GLU A 89 17.37 -6.91 12.21
C GLU A 89 16.41 -8.08 11.97
N PHE A 90 16.02 -8.31 10.72
CA PHE A 90 15.13 -9.41 10.35
C PHE A 90 15.73 -10.77 10.70
N ALA A 91 17.03 -10.97 10.45
CA ALA A 91 17.73 -12.20 10.80
C ALA A 91 17.80 -12.44 12.32
N GLN A 92 17.84 -11.37 13.12
CA GLN A 92 17.75 -11.46 14.58
C GLN A 92 16.32 -11.80 15.03
N LEU A 93 15.30 -11.18 14.43
CA LEU A 93 13.89 -11.39 14.75
C LEU A 93 13.40 -12.79 14.36
N GLN A 94 13.88 -13.36 13.26
CA GLN A 94 13.53 -14.73 12.86
C GLN A 94 13.91 -15.80 13.90
N ARG A 95 14.84 -15.50 14.81
CA ARG A 95 15.22 -16.42 15.89
C ARG A 95 14.22 -16.42 17.06
N ASN A 96 13.25 -15.51 17.06
CA ASN A 96 12.21 -15.39 18.08
C ASN A 96 10.88 -14.95 17.44
N GLU A 97 10.02 -15.94 17.18
CA GLU A 97 8.74 -15.76 16.49
C GLU A 97 7.82 -14.74 17.17
N GLU A 98 7.63 -14.81 18.50
CA GLU A 98 6.81 -13.86 19.25
C GLU A 98 7.30 -12.41 19.08
N ARG A 99 8.62 -12.20 19.15
CA ARG A 99 9.20 -10.86 18.94
C ARG A 99 9.01 -10.36 17.52
N HIS A 100 9.04 -11.27 16.54
CA HIS A 100 8.85 -10.93 15.14
C HIS A 100 7.42 -10.45 14.87
N GLU A 101 6.42 -11.17 15.39
CA GLU A 101 5.01 -10.80 15.28
C GLU A 101 4.72 -9.44 15.95
N ILE A 102 5.20 -9.24 17.18
CA ILE A 102 5.04 -7.98 17.91
C ILE A 102 5.68 -6.82 17.14
N ALA A 103 6.90 -7.01 16.63
CA ALA A 103 7.59 -5.98 15.85
C ALA A 103 6.84 -5.67 14.54
N ALA A 104 6.27 -6.69 13.89
CA ALA A 104 5.51 -6.52 12.66
C ALA A 104 4.23 -5.73 12.92
N MET A 105 3.50 -6.04 14.01
CA MET A 105 2.33 -5.27 14.44
C MET A 105 2.66 -3.80 14.67
N GLN A 106 3.70 -3.51 15.45
CA GLN A 106 4.11 -2.14 15.75
C GLN A 106 4.50 -1.34 14.50
N ARG A 107 5.15 -1.99 13.52
CA ARG A 107 5.53 -1.35 12.25
C ARG A 107 4.36 -1.13 11.34
N PHE A 108 3.46 -2.11 11.27
CA PHE A 108 2.22 -1.99 10.50
C PHE A 108 1.39 -0.80 10.98
N GLU A 109 1.26 -0.61 12.29
CA GLU A 109 0.53 0.53 12.87
C GLU A 109 1.09 1.89 12.43
N ARG A 110 2.42 2.03 12.40
CA ARG A 110 3.07 3.26 11.92
C ARG A 110 2.76 3.53 10.45
N LEU A 111 2.77 2.49 9.62
CA LEU A 111 2.46 2.62 8.19
C LEU A 111 0.99 2.99 7.97
N PHE A 112 0.08 2.35 8.70
CA PHE A 112 -1.35 2.65 8.61
C PHE A 112 -1.66 4.10 9.00
N GLN A 113 -1.05 4.59 10.09
CA GLN A 113 -1.20 6.00 10.49
C GLN A 113 -0.70 6.96 9.40
N ASN A 114 0.45 6.67 8.79
CA ASN A 114 1.00 7.51 7.72
C ASN A 114 0.17 7.44 6.43
N TRP A 115 -0.37 6.27 6.08
CA TRP A 115 -1.15 6.08 4.87
C TRP A 115 -2.52 6.77 4.95
N TYR A 116 -3.23 6.64 6.08
CA TYR A 116 -4.51 7.33 6.27
C TYR A 116 -4.36 8.85 6.38
N CYS A 117 -3.26 9.35 6.98
CA CYS A 117 -2.95 10.78 6.96
C CYS A 117 -2.75 11.30 5.52
N ASN A 118 -2.04 10.56 4.67
CA ASN A 118 -1.79 10.97 3.28
C ASN A 118 -3.01 10.83 2.35
N ILE A 119 -3.86 9.81 2.55
CA ILE A 119 -5.12 9.68 1.79
C ILE A 119 -6.10 10.78 2.20
N SER A 120 -6.23 11.06 3.50
CA SER A 120 -7.09 12.14 3.99
C SER A 120 -6.66 13.51 3.43
N LEU A 121 -5.34 13.78 3.39
CA LEU A 121 -4.80 15.00 2.80
C LEU A 121 -5.04 15.09 1.28
N SER A 122 -4.81 14.02 0.52
CA SER A 122 -5.04 14.01 -0.93
C SER A 122 -6.52 14.11 -1.31
N GLN A 123 -7.44 13.55 -0.51
CA GLN A 123 -8.88 13.73 -0.68
C GLN A 123 -9.35 15.14 -0.30
N LEU A 124 -8.76 15.75 0.74
CA LEU A 124 -9.02 17.16 1.10
C LEU A 124 -8.51 18.14 0.03
N GLU A 125 -7.34 17.88 -0.56
CA GLU A 125 -6.79 18.70 -1.65
C GLU A 125 -7.62 18.59 -2.95
N TRP A 126 -8.16 17.42 -3.25
CA TRP A 126 -9.10 17.24 -4.36
C TRP A 126 -10.43 17.96 -4.14
N SER A 127 -10.96 17.93 -2.91
CA SER A 127 -12.18 18.65 -2.54
C SER A 127 -12.00 20.17 -2.63
N ALA A 128 -10.85 20.70 -2.19
CA ALA A 128 -10.52 22.12 -2.31
C ALA A 128 -10.39 22.57 -3.78
N LYS A 129 -9.77 21.76 -4.65
CA LYS A 129 -9.65 22.07 -6.08
C LYS A 129 -10.96 21.92 -6.87
N GLY A 130 -11.92 21.13 -6.37
CA GLY A 130 -13.25 21.02 -6.94
C GLY A 130 -14.19 22.19 -6.59
N ALA A 131 -13.88 22.96 -5.54
CA ALA A 131 -14.70 24.08 -5.10
C ALA A 131 -14.44 25.40 -5.86
N ASP A 132 -13.28 25.55 -6.50
CA ASP A 132 -12.88 26.78 -7.20
C ASP A 132 -13.41 26.89 -8.66
N HIS A 133 -14.15 25.88 -9.15
CA HIS A 133 -14.68 25.86 -10.52
C HIS A 133 -16.21 25.96 -10.63
N VAL A 134 -16.91 26.38 -9.58
CA VAL A 134 -18.35 26.65 -9.64
C VAL A 134 -18.66 28.05 -9.12
N THR A 135 -18.30 29.07 -9.88
CA THR A 135 -18.93 30.40 -9.80
C THR A 135 -18.62 31.15 -11.09
N GLU A 136 -19.58 31.17 -12.02
CA GLU A 136 -19.83 32.16 -13.08
C GLU A 136 -20.43 31.45 -14.30
N ASP A 137 -21.72 31.11 -14.22
CA ASP A 137 -22.61 31.13 -15.40
C ASP A 137 -24.07 30.91 -14.95
N GLN A 138 -24.62 31.91 -14.27
CA GLN A 138 -26.07 32.12 -14.21
C GLN A 138 -26.37 33.62 -14.26
N ALA A 139 -26.28 34.19 -15.45
CA ALA A 139 -27.00 35.40 -15.81
C ALA A 139 -27.41 35.31 -17.28
N SER A 140 -28.65 35.73 -17.58
CA SER A 140 -29.26 35.83 -18.91
C SER A 140 -29.91 34.55 -19.46
N PHE A 141 -31.20 34.35 -19.16
CA PHE A 141 -32.12 34.18 -20.28
C PHE A 141 -33.45 34.92 -20.03
N ASP A 142 -33.77 35.69 -21.05
CA ASP A 142 -34.66 36.83 -21.11
C ASP A 142 -36.12 36.40 -21.21
N GLY A 143 -37.01 37.19 -20.61
CA GLY A 143 -38.45 37.00 -20.74
C GLY A 143 -38.89 37.30 -22.17
N ARG A 144 -39.78 36.47 -22.72
CA ARG A 144 -40.71 36.91 -23.77
C ARG A 144 -42.02 36.14 -23.72
N THR A 145 -43.04 36.95 -23.49
CA THR A 145 -44.47 36.81 -23.72
C THR A 145 -44.81 36.03 -24.99
N LEU A 146 -45.72 35.07 -24.88
CA LEU A 146 -47.07 35.07 -25.51
C LEU A 146 -47.92 33.96 -24.88
#